data_AF-A0A953Y719-F1
#
_entry.id   AF-A0A953Y719-F1
#
_cell.length_a   1.000
_cell.length_b   1.000
_cell.length_c   1.000
_cell.angle_alpha   90.00
_cell.angle_beta   90.00
_cell.angle_gamma   90.00
#
_symmetry.space_group_name_H-M   'P 1'
#
loop_
_entity.id
_entity.type
_entity.pdbx_description
1 polymer ?
#
loop_
_entity_poly.entity_id
_entity_poly.type
_entity_poly.pdbx_seq_one_letter_code
_entity_poly.pdbx_strand_id
1 'polypeptide(L)'
;MTFTRAFACPGCGAHEPAEAFAPLDLRCACGQRRTLSLPLAAELRTPTGGRALVTDRRWRDALRARAAGGPFVLDACPGCGGPLTLPQQTPLRLDCRYCHETSEVPLVEHAVDLLPMLRLSARTWGGGMDLRWIPEVRHGALAEPCCCPHCGAPIEPFVGSAACEHCDGALFAFTACGHRFLPGVRVEGDDEGRALGDWLPLTLALEHYEQRSELAAGSQRSTCAFLGVWLALFPLGCLLALSFPFVGGYVMERFGPVGAFVTLFAYAALAALPFCGGILFLVLRHRRRRAALVGG
;
A
#
# COMPACT_ATOMS: atom_id res chain seq x y z
N MET A 1 -4.99 22.81 15.74
CA MET A 1 -5.76 24.05 15.58
C MET A 1 -6.99 23.71 14.77
N THR A 2 -8.17 23.69 15.40
CA THR A 2 -9.46 23.49 14.73
C THR A 2 -9.83 24.80 14.05
N PHE A 3 -9.84 24.82 12.72
CA PHE A 3 -10.28 25.98 11.96
C PHE A 3 -11.81 25.94 11.83
N THR A 4 -12.52 26.54 12.79
CA THR A 4 -13.98 26.70 12.68
C THR A 4 -14.25 27.83 11.68
N ARG A 5 -14.55 27.50 10.43
CA ARG A 5 -14.95 28.48 9.43
C ARG A 5 -16.40 28.87 9.68
N ALA A 6 -16.65 30.17 9.82
CA ALA A 6 -18.01 30.69 9.83
C ALA A 6 -18.59 30.60 8.40
N PHE A 7 -19.60 29.75 8.21
CA PHE A 7 -20.35 29.72 6.97
C PHE A 7 -21.36 30.88 6.96
N ALA A 8 -21.37 31.67 5.90
CA ALA A 8 -22.37 32.72 5.72
C ALA A 8 -23.58 32.13 4.98
N CYS A 9 -24.75 32.15 5.61
CA CYS A 9 -25.98 31.71 4.95
C CYS A 9 -26.30 32.62 3.75
N PRO A 10 -26.51 32.07 2.54
CA PRO A 10 -26.82 32.87 1.36
C PRO A 10 -28.16 33.62 1.45
N GLY A 11 -29.13 33.08 2.20
CA GLY A 11 -30.45 33.69 2.39
C GLY A 11 -30.48 34.91 3.29
N CYS A 12 -29.93 34.75 4.51
CA CYS A 12 -30.04 35.77 5.55
C CYS A 12 -28.71 36.46 5.90
N GLY A 13 -27.59 36.03 5.31
CA GLY A 13 -26.25 36.55 5.59
C GLY A 13 -25.72 36.20 6.99
N ALA A 14 -26.46 35.44 7.81
CA ALA A 14 -26.02 35.06 9.13
C ALA A 14 -24.79 34.15 9.06
N HIS A 15 -23.77 34.47 9.86
CA HIS A 15 -22.60 33.64 10.05
C HIS A 15 -22.88 32.59 11.13
N GLU A 16 -23.03 31.33 10.72
CA GLU A 16 -23.20 30.23 11.66
C GLU A 16 -21.88 29.49 11.90
N PRO A 17 -21.53 29.19 13.17
CA PRO A 17 -20.60 28.14 13.48
C PRO A 17 -21.33 26.80 13.31
N ALA A 18 -21.47 26.35 12.07
CA ALA A 18 -21.77 24.95 11.84
C ALA A 18 -20.47 24.14 12.08
N GLU A 19 -20.58 22.99 12.74
CA GLU A 19 -19.41 22.11 13.00
C GLU A 19 -19.31 20.97 11.96
N ALA A 20 -20.44 20.56 11.39
CA ALA A 20 -20.53 19.50 10.39
C ALA A 20 -21.67 19.74 9.40
N PHE A 21 -21.56 19.10 8.23
CA PHE A 21 -22.64 18.98 7.26
C PHE A 21 -23.74 18.05 7.77
N ALA A 22 -24.93 18.16 7.18
CA ALA A 22 -26.01 17.21 7.40
C ALA A 22 -25.54 15.77 7.14
N PRO A 23 -26.05 14.78 7.91
CA PRO A 23 -25.64 13.40 7.78
C PRO A 23 -25.90 12.83 6.38
N LEU A 24 -24.91 12.10 5.86
CA LEU A 24 -25.01 11.35 4.61
C LEU A 24 -25.29 9.87 4.88
N ASP A 25 -26.24 9.31 4.13
CA ASP A 25 -26.51 7.87 4.17
C ASP A 25 -25.64 7.11 3.18
N LEU A 26 -24.76 6.29 3.72
CA LEU A 26 -23.88 5.38 3.00
C LEU A 26 -24.48 3.98 2.98
N ARG A 27 -24.45 3.32 1.83
CA ARG A 27 -24.88 1.93 1.67
C ARG A 27 -23.73 1.08 1.15
N CYS A 28 -23.46 -0.02 1.86
CA CYS A 28 -22.53 -1.02 1.38
C CYS A 28 -23.22 -1.98 0.40
N ALA A 29 -22.45 -2.55 -0.53
CA ALA A 29 -22.90 -3.65 -1.37
C ALA A 29 -23.39 -4.88 -0.56
N CYS A 30 -22.93 -5.05 0.69
CA CYS A 30 -23.42 -6.12 1.58
C CYS A 30 -24.75 -5.78 2.29
N GLY A 31 -25.43 -4.68 1.90
CA GLY A 31 -26.73 -4.28 2.43
C GLY A 31 -26.69 -3.47 3.74
N GLN A 32 -25.53 -3.35 4.38
CA GLN A 32 -25.35 -2.54 5.59
C GLN A 32 -25.46 -1.05 5.27
N ARG A 33 -26.06 -0.30 6.20
CA ARG A 33 -26.21 1.15 6.11
C ARG A 33 -25.38 1.82 7.20
N ARG A 34 -24.83 2.98 6.87
CA ARG A 34 -24.11 3.81 7.81
C ARG A 34 -24.43 5.26 7.52
N THR A 35 -24.68 6.02 8.57
CA THR A 35 -24.86 7.46 8.46
C THR A 35 -23.58 8.15 8.90
N LEU A 36 -23.10 9.11 8.12
CA LEU A 36 -21.84 9.80 8.34
C LEU A 36 -22.03 11.31 8.20
N SER A 37 -21.71 12.06 9.25
CA SER A 37 -21.62 13.52 9.19
C SER A 37 -20.18 13.92 8.89
N LEU A 38 -19.99 14.74 7.86
CA LEU A 38 -18.68 15.25 7.49
C LEU A 38 -18.36 16.53 8.26
N PRO A 39 -17.18 16.67 8.87
CA PRO A 39 -16.78 17.94 9.49
C PRO A 39 -16.65 19.03 8.42
N LEU A 40 -16.89 20.28 8.82
CA LEU A 40 -16.77 21.44 7.92
C LEU A 40 -15.33 21.86 7.65
N ALA A 41 -14.44 21.60 8.61
CA ALA A 41 -13.01 21.58 8.35
C ALA A 41 -12.71 20.29 7.56
N ALA A 42 -11.94 20.42 6.48
CA ALA A 42 -11.42 19.29 5.72
C ALA A 42 -10.38 18.52 6.57
N GLU A 43 -10.84 17.90 7.65
CA GLU A 43 -10.01 17.11 8.54
C GLU A 43 -9.77 15.74 7.93
N LEU A 44 -8.52 15.28 8.03
CA LEU A 44 -8.20 13.91 7.67
C LEU A 44 -8.99 12.97 8.54
N ARG A 45 -9.80 12.13 7.91
CA ARG A 45 -10.40 11.00 8.57
C ARG A 45 -9.41 9.85 8.49
N THR A 46 -8.89 9.44 9.64
CA THR A 46 -8.12 8.21 9.74
C THR A 46 -9.09 7.09 10.10
N PRO A 47 -9.15 5.97 9.36
CA PRO A 47 -10.06 4.90 9.72
C PRO A 47 -9.71 4.34 11.10
N THR A 48 -10.72 4.22 11.96
CA THR A 48 -10.64 3.49 13.23
C THR A 48 -10.69 1.99 12.95
N GLY A 49 -9.58 1.39 12.53
CA GLY A 49 -9.49 -0.07 12.33
C GLY A 49 -8.50 -0.50 11.25
N GLY A 50 -7.25 -0.71 11.64
CA GLY A 50 -6.11 -0.86 10.72
C GLY A 50 -5.74 -2.28 10.24
N ARG A 51 -6.67 -3.24 10.14
CA ARG A 51 -6.29 -4.63 9.75
C ARG A 51 -6.90 -5.21 8.48
N ALA A 52 -8.03 -4.71 7.96
CA ALA A 52 -8.79 -5.44 6.93
C ALA A 52 -8.84 -4.79 5.54
N LEU A 53 -8.26 -3.59 5.36
CA LEU A 53 -8.71 -2.69 4.30
C LEU A 53 -7.96 -2.77 2.97
N VAL A 54 -6.91 -3.59 2.74
CA VAL A 54 -6.32 -3.73 1.37
C VAL A 54 -5.96 -5.17 0.99
N THR A 55 -6.08 -6.13 1.91
CA THR A 55 -6.11 -7.54 1.52
C THR A 55 -7.30 -7.86 0.61
N ASP A 56 -8.38 -7.07 0.70
CA ASP A 56 -9.55 -7.17 -0.18
C ASP A 56 -9.35 -6.31 -1.44
N ARG A 57 -9.57 -6.90 -2.63
CA ARG A 57 -9.48 -6.22 -3.93
C ARG A 57 -10.37 -4.97 -3.98
N ARG A 58 -11.48 -4.98 -3.25
CA ARG A 58 -12.49 -3.91 -3.27
C ARG A 58 -11.94 -2.53 -2.93
N TRP A 59 -11.08 -2.42 -1.92
CA TRP A 59 -10.49 -1.15 -1.54
C TRP A 59 -9.49 -0.64 -2.56
N ARG A 60 -8.67 -1.53 -3.09
CA ARG A 60 -7.75 -1.18 -4.18
C ARG A 60 -8.52 -0.69 -5.40
N ASP A 61 -9.58 -1.40 -5.79
CA ASP A 61 -10.39 -1.04 -6.94
C ASP A 61 -11.07 0.32 -6.72
N ALA A 62 -11.57 0.59 -5.51
CA ALA A 62 -12.14 1.89 -5.13
C ALA A 62 -11.10 3.02 -5.17
N LEU A 63 -9.89 2.81 -4.63
CA LEU A 63 -8.82 3.81 -4.65
C LEU A 63 -8.29 4.07 -6.07
N ARG A 64 -8.19 3.04 -6.91
CA ARG A 64 -7.85 3.20 -8.33
C ARG A 64 -8.94 3.93 -9.11
N ALA A 65 -10.21 3.56 -8.89
CA ALA A 65 -11.33 4.27 -9.49
C ALA A 65 -11.29 5.74 -9.07
N ARG A 66 -11.06 6.01 -7.78
CA ARG A 66 -10.90 7.37 -7.26
C ARG A 66 -9.75 8.12 -7.93
N ALA A 67 -8.61 7.46 -8.14
CA ALA A 67 -7.46 8.05 -8.85
C ALA A 67 -7.77 8.37 -10.33
N ALA A 68 -8.69 7.64 -10.95
CA ALA A 68 -9.18 7.94 -12.30
C ALA A 68 -10.32 8.98 -12.33
N GLY A 69 -10.59 9.70 -11.23
CA GLY A 69 -11.70 10.64 -11.13
C GLY A 69 -13.06 9.98 -10.81
N GLY A 70 -13.05 8.79 -10.24
CA GLY A 70 -14.23 8.07 -9.76
C GLY A 70 -14.75 8.55 -8.41
N PRO A 71 -15.57 7.75 -7.70
CA PRO A 71 -16.26 8.17 -6.49
C PRO A 71 -15.29 8.34 -5.30
N PHE A 72 -15.65 9.22 -4.37
CA PHE A 72 -14.93 9.41 -3.09
C PHE A 72 -15.09 8.19 -2.20
N VAL A 73 -14.03 7.82 -1.49
CA VAL A 73 -14.08 6.80 -0.44
C VAL A 73 -14.21 7.51 0.89
N LEU A 74 -15.34 7.36 1.60
CA LEU A 74 -15.64 8.17 2.77
C LEU A 74 -15.50 7.41 4.09
N ASP A 75 -15.71 6.11 4.08
CA ASP A 75 -15.69 5.28 5.29
C ASP A 75 -15.54 3.79 4.96
N ALA A 76 -15.32 2.96 5.99
CA ALA A 76 -15.38 1.51 5.91
C ALA A 76 -16.76 0.98 6.35
N CYS A 77 -17.22 -0.07 5.69
CA CYS A 77 -18.43 -0.79 6.08
C CYS A 77 -18.20 -1.52 7.42
N PRO A 78 -19.06 -1.34 8.43
CA PRO A 78 -18.90 -2.00 9.73
C PRO A 78 -19.10 -3.53 9.66
N GLY A 79 -19.88 -4.02 8.68
CA GLY A 79 -20.16 -5.44 8.54
C GLY A 79 -19.06 -6.21 7.80
N CYS A 80 -18.68 -5.74 6.60
CA CYS A 80 -17.74 -6.45 5.74
C CYS A 80 -16.36 -5.79 5.63
N GLY A 81 -16.16 -4.61 6.22
CA GLY A 81 -14.92 -3.84 6.09
C GLY A 81 -14.68 -3.22 4.71
N GLY A 82 -15.55 -3.41 3.71
CA GLY A 82 -15.38 -2.86 2.36
C GLY A 82 -15.52 -1.32 2.29
N PRO A 83 -15.03 -0.68 1.22
CA PRO A 83 -15.11 0.78 1.08
C PRO A 83 -16.56 1.23 0.88
N LEU A 84 -16.92 2.34 1.53
CA LEU A 84 -18.17 3.05 1.30
C LEU A 84 -17.88 4.28 0.44
N THR A 85 -18.48 4.32 -0.74
CA THR A 85 -18.18 5.33 -1.76
C THR A 85 -19.39 6.19 -2.12
N LEU A 86 -19.17 7.46 -2.43
CA LEU A 86 -20.19 8.36 -2.98
C LEU A 86 -19.70 9.07 -4.25
N PRO A 87 -20.60 9.39 -5.19
CA PRO A 87 -20.29 10.26 -6.33
C PRO A 87 -19.70 11.60 -5.88
N GLN A 88 -18.78 12.15 -6.67
CA GLN A 88 -18.13 13.43 -6.36
C GLN A 88 -19.10 14.62 -6.28
N GLN A 89 -20.20 14.53 -7.01
CA GLN A 89 -21.23 15.56 -7.08
C GLN A 89 -22.36 15.37 -6.07
N THR A 90 -22.20 14.46 -5.09
CA THR A 90 -23.20 14.32 -4.04
C THR A 90 -23.31 15.64 -3.26
N PRO A 91 -24.52 16.25 -3.18
CA PRO A 91 -24.69 17.50 -2.47
C PRO A 91 -24.55 17.29 -0.97
N LEU A 92 -23.64 18.04 -0.35
CA LEU A 92 -23.56 18.21 1.09
C LEU A 92 -24.50 19.34 1.48
N ARG A 93 -25.37 19.07 2.46
CA ARG A 93 -26.37 20.03 2.92
C ARG A 93 -25.90 20.71 4.18
N LEU A 94 -26.15 22.01 4.25
CA LEU A 94 -25.96 22.81 5.43
C LEU A 94 -27.22 23.64 5.67
N ASP A 95 -27.91 23.34 6.76
CA ASP A 95 -29.17 23.98 7.10
C ASP A 95 -28.92 25.18 8.01
N CYS A 96 -29.38 26.37 7.60
CA CYS A 96 -29.29 27.56 8.43
C CYS A 96 -30.32 27.49 9.57
N ARG A 97 -29.89 27.64 10.83
CA ARG A 97 -30.84 27.59 11.97
C ARG A 97 -31.70 28.85 12.10
N TYR A 98 -31.32 29.96 11.46
CA TYR A 98 -32.04 31.23 11.54
C TYR A 98 -33.17 31.36 10.51
N CYS A 99 -32.87 31.10 9.24
CA CYS A 99 -33.85 31.26 8.14
C CYS A 99 -34.35 29.93 7.58
N HIS A 100 -33.82 28.79 8.07
CA HIS A 100 -34.14 27.45 7.60
C HIS A 100 -33.86 27.19 6.13
N GLU A 101 -33.07 28.06 5.49
CA GLU A 101 -32.61 27.84 4.13
C GLU A 101 -31.47 26.81 4.12
N THR A 102 -31.59 25.83 3.22
CA THR A 102 -30.58 24.79 3.01
C THR A 102 -29.63 25.23 1.92
N SER A 103 -28.34 25.29 2.24
CA SER A 103 -27.27 25.47 1.26
C SER A 103 -26.74 24.11 0.84
N GLU A 104 -26.47 23.94 -0.46
CA GLU A 104 -25.89 22.73 -1.01
C GLU A 104 -24.52 23.04 -1.63
N VAL A 105 -23.51 22.23 -1.29
CA VAL A 105 -22.17 22.29 -1.89
C VAL A 105 -21.75 20.89 -2.31
N PRO A 106 -21.03 20.70 -3.43
CA PRO A 106 -20.67 19.37 -3.88
C PRO A 106 -19.59 18.74 -2.97
N LEU A 107 -19.67 17.42 -2.77
CA LEU A 107 -18.76 16.64 -1.94
C LEU A 107 -17.28 16.90 -2.27
N VAL A 108 -16.96 17.05 -3.56
CA VAL A 108 -15.60 17.26 -4.06
C VAL A 108 -14.90 18.51 -3.51
N GLU A 109 -15.67 19.52 -3.08
CA GLU A 109 -15.13 20.79 -2.57
C GLU A 109 -14.82 20.77 -1.08
N HIS A 110 -15.25 19.72 -0.35
CA HIS A 110 -15.22 19.72 1.12
C HIS A 110 -14.79 18.39 1.74
N ALA A 111 -14.79 17.29 0.99
CA ALA A 111 -14.39 16.00 1.50
C ALA A 111 -12.99 15.59 1.05
N VAL A 112 -12.24 15.01 1.99
CA VAL A 112 -11.01 14.26 1.71
C VAL A 112 -11.32 12.77 1.77
N ASP A 113 -10.69 11.99 0.89
CA ASP A 113 -10.79 10.53 0.87
C ASP A 113 -10.25 9.90 2.15
N LEU A 114 -10.91 8.83 2.57
CA LEU A 114 -10.43 7.94 3.61
C LEU A 114 -9.33 7.04 3.03
N LEU A 115 -8.10 7.24 3.50
CA LEU A 115 -6.96 6.40 3.13
C LEU A 115 -6.67 5.39 4.23
N PRO A 116 -6.59 4.08 3.92
CA PRO A 116 -6.24 3.07 4.90
C PRO A 116 -4.74 3.08 5.23
N MET A 117 -4.40 2.81 6.49
CA MET A 117 -3.03 2.47 6.87
C MET A 117 -2.73 1.02 6.51
N LEU A 118 -1.61 0.78 5.82
CA LEU A 118 -1.22 -0.56 5.39
C LEU A 118 0.07 -0.99 6.05
N ARG A 119 0.22 -2.30 6.24
CA ARG A 119 1.47 -2.91 6.66
C ARG A 119 1.74 -4.16 5.82
N LEU A 120 2.97 -4.27 5.33
CA LEU A 120 3.48 -5.45 4.67
C LEU A 120 4.69 -5.95 5.45
N SER A 121 4.57 -7.13 6.06
CA SER A 121 5.69 -7.81 6.69
C SER A 121 5.90 -9.15 6.00
N ALA A 122 7.05 -9.34 5.36
CA ALA A 122 7.37 -10.54 4.60
C ALA A 122 8.84 -10.91 4.72
N ARG A 123 9.16 -12.21 4.82
CA ARG A 123 10.52 -12.70 4.64
C ARG A 123 10.80 -12.88 3.16
N THR A 124 11.71 -12.07 2.62
CA THR A 124 12.21 -12.18 1.25
C THR A 124 13.65 -12.64 1.24
N TRP A 125 14.13 -13.12 0.09
CA TRP A 125 15.53 -13.52 -0.06
C TRP A 125 16.51 -12.33 -0.03
N GLY A 126 16.02 -11.09 -0.06
CA GLY A 126 16.81 -9.87 0.05
C GLY A 126 17.04 -9.35 1.47
N GLY A 127 16.53 -10.03 2.51
CA GLY A 127 16.69 -9.58 3.91
C GLY A 127 15.37 -9.39 4.67
N GLY A 128 14.24 -9.58 3.99
CA GLY A 128 12.93 -9.31 4.55
C GLY A 128 12.43 -7.91 4.22
N MET A 129 11.16 -7.68 4.48
CA MET A 129 10.49 -6.40 4.33
C MET A 129 9.55 -6.22 5.53
N ASP A 130 9.60 -5.06 6.17
CA ASP A 130 8.58 -4.60 7.11
C ASP A 130 8.27 -3.14 6.79
N LEU A 131 7.24 -2.93 5.97
CA LEU A 131 6.86 -1.63 5.44
C LEU A 131 5.48 -1.22 5.94
N ARG A 132 5.32 0.07 6.19
CA ARG A 132 4.08 0.71 6.60
C ARG A 132 3.76 1.86 5.66
N TRP A 133 2.53 1.89 5.16
CA TRP A 133 1.97 2.97 4.37
C TRP A 133 1.04 3.74 5.31
N ILE A 134 1.50 4.90 5.77
CA ILE A 134 0.78 5.76 6.71
C ILE A 134 0.16 6.91 5.92
N PRO A 135 -1.18 7.04 5.91
CA PRO A 135 -1.86 8.17 5.29
C PRO A 135 -1.30 9.49 5.79
N GLU A 136 -0.85 10.33 4.86
CA GLU A 136 -0.34 11.66 5.18
C GLU A 136 -0.72 12.61 4.04
N VAL A 137 -1.38 13.70 4.38
CA VAL A 137 -1.77 14.72 3.40
C VAL A 137 -0.92 15.95 3.57
N ARG A 138 -0.39 16.41 2.43
CA ARG A 138 0.33 17.68 2.37
C ARG A 138 -0.67 18.79 2.08
N HIS A 139 -0.56 19.90 2.79
CA HIS A 139 -1.40 21.08 2.64
C HIS A 139 -0.59 22.24 2.08
N GLY A 140 -1.24 23.13 1.33
CA GLY A 140 -0.63 24.40 0.90
C GLY A 140 -1.70 25.44 0.53
N ALA A 141 -1.31 26.70 0.36
CA ALA A 141 -2.23 27.71 -0.14
C ALA A 141 -2.42 27.57 -1.66
N LEU A 142 -3.61 27.90 -2.16
CA LEU A 142 -3.95 27.88 -3.59
C LEU A 142 -3.10 28.84 -4.43
N ALA A 143 -2.63 29.93 -3.83
CA ALA A 143 -1.85 30.99 -4.46
C ALA A 143 -0.33 30.72 -4.50
N GLU A 144 0.14 29.68 -3.81
CA GLU A 144 1.57 29.36 -3.76
C GLU A 144 1.92 28.39 -4.88
N PRO A 145 2.98 28.61 -5.67
CA PRO A 145 3.48 27.58 -6.58
C PRO A 145 3.90 26.34 -5.76
N CYS A 146 3.70 25.13 -6.30
CA CYS A 146 4.33 23.93 -5.76
C CYS A 146 5.02 23.14 -6.85
N CYS A 147 6.01 22.33 -6.48
CA CYS A 147 6.51 21.33 -7.39
C CYS A 147 5.53 20.15 -7.45
N CYS A 148 5.28 19.64 -8.65
CA CYS A 148 4.60 18.38 -8.88
C CYS A 148 5.34 17.28 -8.11
N PRO A 149 4.66 16.53 -7.24
CA PRO A 149 5.32 15.48 -6.47
C PRO A 149 5.78 14.30 -7.32
N HIS A 150 5.34 14.21 -8.58
CA HIS A 150 5.71 13.16 -9.50
C HIS A 150 6.94 13.54 -10.35
N CYS A 151 6.93 14.70 -11.01
CA CYS A 151 7.99 15.10 -11.95
C CYS A 151 8.83 16.29 -11.46
N GLY A 152 8.51 16.91 -10.32
CA GLY A 152 9.19 18.08 -9.80
C GLY A 152 8.90 19.39 -10.54
N ALA A 153 8.14 19.35 -11.64
CA ALA A 153 7.78 20.55 -12.41
C ALA A 153 6.97 21.54 -11.57
N PRO A 154 7.18 22.86 -11.71
CA PRO A 154 6.35 23.84 -11.04
C PRO A 154 4.90 23.72 -11.54
N ILE A 155 3.98 23.61 -10.60
CA ILE A 155 2.55 23.72 -10.78
C ILE A 155 2.20 25.15 -10.38
N GLU A 156 1.72 25.91 -11.36
CA GLU A 156 1.21 27.26 -11.16
C GLU A 156 0.08 27.30 -10.11
N PRO A 157 -0.21 28.47 -9.50
CA PRO A 157 -1.42 28.69 -8.72
C PRO A 157 -2.64 28.16 -9.47
N PHE A 158 -3.45 27.37 -8.80
CA PHE A 158 -4.26 26.32 -9.42
C PHE A 158 -5.27 26.84 -10.48
N VAL A 159 -5.19 26.32 -11.70
CA VAL A 159 -6.10 26.61 -12.83
C VAL A 159 -6.96 25.39 -13.15
N GLY A 160 -7.90 25.01 -12.27
CA GLY A 160 -8.96 24.04 -12.59
C GLY A 160 -8.57 22.60 -12.98
N SER A 161 -7.29 22.24 -13.06
CA SER A 161 -6.83 20.92 -13.54
C SER A 161 -6.54 19.94 -12.39
N ALA A 162 -7.21 18.78 -12.39
CA ALA A 162 -6.94 17.68 -11.46
C ALA A 162 -5.71 16.84 -11.84
N ALA A 163 -4.88 17.29 -12.78
CA ALA A 163 -3.67 16.62 -13.23
C ALA A 163 -2.54 17.62 -13.52
N CYS A 164 -1.30 17.20 -13.31
CA CYS A 164 -0.13 17.97 -13.69
C CYS A 164 0.00 17.98 -15.21
N GLU A 165 0.05 19.15 -15.83
CA GLU A 165 0.14 19.30 -17.29
C GLU A 165 1.44 18.73 -17.90
N HIS A 166 2.45 18.44 -17.09
CA HIS A 166 3.76 17.97 -17.56
C HIS A 166 3.92 16.45 -17.51
N CYS A 167 3.16 15.77 -16.66
CA CYS A 167 3.32 14.33 -16.46
C CYS A 167 1.98 13.58 -16.31
N ASP A 168 0.86 14.27 -16.53
CA ASP A 168 -0.51 13.80 -16.34
C ASP A 168 -0.79 13.18 -14.96
N GLY A 169 0.11 13.43 -14.00
CA GLY A 169 0.04 12.90 -12.66
C GLY A 169 -1.12 13.56 -11.93
N ALA A 170 -2.05 12.77 -11.42
CA ALA A 170 -3.25 13.31 -10.81
C ALA A 170 -2.94 14.13 -9.55
N LEU A 171 -3.42 15.38 -9.54
CA LEU A 171 -3.34 16.36 -8.47
C LEU A 171 -4.73 16.45 -7.84
N PHE A 172 -4.93 15.78 -6.70
CA PHE A 172 -6.26 15.70 -6.09
C PHE A 172 -6.47 16.69 -4.97
N ALA A 173 -7.69 17.24 -4.92
CA ALA A 173 -8.38 17.93 -3.82
C ALA A 173 -8.26 19.47 -3.79
N PHE A 174 -9.30 20.08 -4.38
CA PHE A 174 -9.75 21.42 -4.07
C PHE A 174 -10.45 21.41 -2.72
N THR A 175 -10.23 22.47 -1.96
CA THR A 175 -11.26 22.90 -1.01
C THR A 175 -11.69 24.30 -1.40
N ALA A 176 -12.98 24.61 -1.26
CA ALA A 176 -13.51 25.97 -1.44
C ALA A 176 -12.87 27.01 -0.49
N CYS A 177 -11.93 26.59 0.38
CA CYS A 177 -11.27 27.43 1.35
C CYS A 177 -9.94 28.07 0.93
N GLY A 178 -9.53 27.96 -0.34
CA GLY A 178 -8.26 28.57 -0.75
C GLY A 178 -7.05 27.70 -0.38
N HIS A 179 -7.27 26.45 0.00
CA HIS A 179 -6.23 25.49 0.33
C HIS A 179 -6.24 24.31 -0.64
N ARG A 180 -5.04 23.88 -1.04
CA ARG A 180 -4.80 22.63 -1.75
C ARG A 180 -4.47 21.55 -0.75
N PHE A 181 -5.02 20.37 -0.95
CA PHE A 181 -4.62 19.16 -0.25
C PHE A 181 -3.97 18.24 -1.28
N LEU A 182 -2.97 17.46 -0.89
CA LEU A 182 -2.38 16.44 -1.74
C LEU A 182 -2.44 15.13 -0.97
N PRO A 183 -3.38 14.22 -1.31
CA PRO A 183 -3.48 12.94 -0.64
C PRO A 183 -2.27 12.08 -1.01
N GLY A 184 -1.61 11.57 0.01
CA GLY A 184 -0.51 10.66 -0.16
C GLY A 184 -0.31 9.79 1.06
N VAL A 185 0.83 9.12 1.04
CA VAL A 185 1.18 8.14 2.04
C VAL A 185 2.66 8.26 2.32
N ARG A 186 3.02 8.35 3.59
CA ARG A 186 4.38 8.13 4.05
C ARG A 186 4.68 6.64 4.11
N VAL A 187 5.67 6.20 3.37
CA VAL A 187 6.14 4.82 3.40
C VAL A 187 7.33 4.73 4.33
N GLU A 188 7.16 4.01 5.44
CA GLU A 188 8.18 3.86 6.47
C GLU A 188 8.52 2.39 6.71
N GLY A 189 9.77 2.11 7.03
CA GLY A 189 10.20 0.79 7.50
C GLY A 189 11.45 0.28 6.78
N ASP A 190 11.63 -1.03 6.77
CA ASP A 190 12.77 -1.69 6.13
C ASP A 190 12.33 -2.44 4.87
N ASP A 191 13.06 -2.19 3.79
CA ASP A 191 12.92 -2.87 2.52
C ASP A 191 14.25 -3.53 2.13
N GLU A 192 14.40 -4.80 2.47
CA GLU A 192 15.57 -5.61 2.12
C GLU A 192 16.89 -4.97 2.60
N GLY A 193 16.89 -4.47 3.84
CA GLY A 193 18.03 -3.79 4.45
C GLY A 193 18.17 -2.31 4.08
N ARG A 194 17.22 -1.74 3.32
CA ARG A 194 17.13 -0.30 3.07
C ARG A 194 16.01 0.30 3.90
N ALA A 195 16.35 1.23 4.79
CA ALA A 195 15.37 2.05 5.47
C ALA A 195 14.66 2.99 4.47
N LEU A 196 13.34 3.04 4.53
CA LEU A 196 12.48 3.95 3.77
C LEU A 196 11.78 4.93 4.73
N GLY A 197 11.56 6.15 4.25
CA GLY A 197 10.83 7.21 4.95
C GLY A 197 10.22 8.24 4.00
N ASP A 198 10.01 7.84 2.75
CA ASP A 198 9.61 8.75 1.67
C ASP A 198 8.10 8.93 1.66
N TRP A 199 7.66 10.14 1.34
CA TRP A 199 6.25 10.42 1.06
C TRP A 199 5.96 10.20 -0.42
N LEU A 200 4.89 9.47 -0.72
CA LEU A 200 4.47 9.16 -2.08
C LEU A 200 3.03 9.66 -2.32
N PRO A 201 2.73 10.22 -3.51
CA PRO A 201 1.35 10.42 -3.96
C PRO A 201 0.57 9.11 -3.93
N LEU A 202 -0.76 9.19 -3.75
CA LEU A 202 -1.61 7.99 -3.63
C LEU A 202 -1.43 6.98 -4.78
N THR A 203 -1.32 7.44 -6.02
CA THR A 203 -1.13 6.56 -7.20
C THR A 203 0.18 5.78 -7.10
N LEU A 204 1.29 6.47 -6.85
CA LEU A 204 2.61 5.86 -6.67
C LEU A 204 2.67 4.98 -5.43
N ALA A 205 1.97 5.35 -4.35
CA ALA A 205 1.90 4.55 -3.14
C ALA A 205 1.21 3.20 -3.39
N LEU A 206 0.14 3.18 -4.20
CA LEU A 206 -0.55 1.95 -4.60
C LEU A 206 0.33 1.06 -5.48
N GLU A 207 0.97 1.63 -6.50
CA GLU A 207 1.91 0.91 -7.37
C GLU A 207 3.09 0.34 -6.56
N HIS A 208 3.67 1.15 -5.67
CA HIS A 208 4.73 0.73 -4.77
C HIS A 208 4.27 -0.45 -3.90
N TYR A 209 3.09 -0.38 -3.31
CA TYR A 209 2.53 -1.50 -2.54
C TYR A 209 2.40 -2.77 -3.38
N GLU A 210 1.89 -2.66 -4.62
CA GLU A 210 1.69 -3.83 -5.49
C GLU A 210 3.00 -4.51 -5.84
N GLN A 211 4.00 -3.75 -6.29
CA GLN A 211 5.33 -4.27 -6.60
C GLN A 211 5.93 -5.03 -5.41
N ARG A 212 5.81 -4.49 -4.19
CA ARG A 212 6.33 -5.14 -2.97
C ARG A 212 5.52 -6.36 -2.55
N SER A 213 4.20 -6.32 -2.70
CA SER A 213 3.33 -7.46 -2.42
C SER A 213 3.62 -8.64 -3.37
N GLU A 214 3.87 -8.36 -4.65
CA GLU A 214 4.24 -9.36 -5.65
C GLU A 214 5.62 -9.96 -5.37
N LEU A 215 6.58 -9.13 -4.96
CA LEU A 215 7.91 -9.58 -4.56
C LEU A 215 7.84 -10.50 -3.32
N ALA A 216 7.04 -10.13 -2.32
CA ALA A 216 6.79 -10.95 -1.13
C ALA A 216 6.16 -12.30 -1.49
N ALA A 217 5.07 -12.30 -2.26
CA ALA A 217 4.38 -13.51 -2.70
C ALA A 217 5.26 -14.39 -3.61
N GLY A 218 6.11 -13.77 -4.43
CA GLY A 218 7.10 -14.45 -5.26
C GLY A 218 8.16 -15.16 -4.42
N SER A 219 8.66 -14.50 -3.37
CA SER A 219 9.64 -15.06 -2.44
C SER A 219 9.07 -16.26 -1.71
N GLN A 220 7.90 -16.14 -1.08
CA GLN A 220 7.26 -17.24 -0.36
C GLN A 220 7.02 -18.47 -1.25
N ARG A 221 6.48 -18.29 -2.46
CA ARG A 221 6.28 -19.38 -3.41
C ARG A 221 7.57 -20.11 -3.76
N SER A 222 8.66 -19.35 -3.95
CA SER A 222 9.97 -19.93 -4.26
C SER A 222 10.56 -20.70 -3.07
N THR A 223 10.37 -20.20 -1.85
CA THR A 223 10.81 -20.86 -0.61
C THR A 223 10.05 -22.17 -0.38
N CYS A 224 8.72 -22.17 -0.55
CA CYS A 224 7.91 -23.39 -0.45
C CYS A 224 8.30 -24.43 -1.51
N ALA A 225 8.53 -24.00 -2.76
CA ALA A 225 8.96 -24.90 -3.83
C ALA A 225 10.35 -25.51 -3.52
N PHE A 226 11.28 -24.71 -3.01
CA PHE A 226 12.60 -25.19 -2.61
C PHE A 226 12.53 -26.20 -1.46
N LEU A 227 11.78 -25.89 -0.40
CA LEU A 227 11.55 -26.82 0.71
C LEU A 227 10.90 -28.13 0.21
N GLY A 228 9.93 -28.06 -0.70
CA GLY A 228 9.31 -29.23 -1.31
C GLY A 228 10.31 -30.11 -2.08
N VAL A 229 11.17 -29.50 -2.91
CA VAL A 229 12.22 -30.23 -3.64
C VAL A 229 13.24 -30.84 -2.67
N TRP A 230 13.64 -30.12 -1.63
CA TRP A 230 14.57 -30.64 -0.62
C TRP A 230 14.00 -31.80 0.17
N LEU A 231 12.74 -31.72 0.59
CA LEU A 231 12.04 -32.82 1.25
C LEU A 231 11.94 -34.05 0.35
N ALA A 232 11.81 -33.87 -0.97
CA ALA A 232 11.79 -34.97 -1.93
C ALA A 232 13.19 -35.59 -2.18
N LEU A 233 14.26 -34.78 -2.15
CA LEU A 233 15.63 -35.24 -2.34
C LEU A 233 16.28 -35.78 -1.06
N PHE A 234 15.77 -35.39 0.12
CA PHE A 234 16.30 -35.82 1.41
C PHE A 234 16.35 -37.34 1.59
N PRO A 235 15.30 -38.14 1.26
CA PRO A 235 15.36 -39.60 1.31
C PRO A 235 16.46 -40.18 0.43
N LEU A 236 16.67 -39.59 -0.76
CA LEU A 236 17.72 -40.03 -1.68
C LEU A 236 19.11 -39.77 -1.09
N GLY A 237 19.29 -38.63 -0.42
CA GLY A 237 20.49 -38.32 0.35
C GLY A 237 20.72 -39.29 1.53
N CYS A 238 19.67 -39.64 2.27
CA CYS A 238 19.74 -40.63 3.34
C CYS A 238 20.12 -42.02 2.83
N LEU A 239 19.55 -42.46 1.69
CA LEU A 239 19.92 -43.72 1.04
C LEU A 239 21.39 -43.70 0.59
N LEU A 240 21.86 -42.57 0.04
CA LEU A 240 23.27 -42.41 -0.30
C LEU A 240 24.16 -42.51 0.96
N ALA A 241 23.79 -41.85 2.06
CA ALA A 241 24.54 -41.91 3.31
C ALA A 241 24.58 -43.33 3.90
N LEU A 242 23.50 -44.10 3.79
CA LEU A 242 23.45 -45.51 4.22
C LEU A 242 24.37 -46.42 3.39
N SER A 243 24.76 -46.03 2.17
CA SER A 243 25.76 -46.76 1.37
C SER A 243 27.21 -46.50 1.83
N PHE A 244 27.45 -45.45 2.62
CA PHE A 244 28.79 -45.04 3.04
C PHE A 244 29.55 -46.11 3.85
N PRO A 245 28.97 -46.89 4.78
CA PRO A 245 29.71 -47.93 5.49
C PRO A 245 30.22 -49.03 4.54
N PHE A 246 29.46 -49.35 3.50
CA PHE A 246 29.81 -50.36 2.52
C PHE A 246 30.91 -49.87 1.56
N VAL A 247 30.75 -48.67 1.02
CA VAL A 247 31.74 -48.06 0.11
C VAL A 247 33.00 -47.65 0.89
N GLY A 248 32.83 -47.06 2.07
CA GLY A 248 33.90 -46.63 2.95
C GLY A 248 34.74 -47.79 3.47
N GLY A 249 34.11 -48.91 3.84
CA GLY A 249 34.82 -50.14 4.22
C GLY A 249 35.69 -50.66 3.09
N TYR A 250 35.13 -50.77 1.88
CA TYR A 250 35.86 -51.19 0.68
C TYR A 250 37.02 -50.26 0.34
N VAL A 251 36.81 -48.94 0.40
CA VAL A 251 37.85 -47.94 0.11
C VAL A 251 38.94 -47.94 1.19
N MET A 252 38.59 -48.12 2.46
CA MET A 252 39.56 -48.21 3.56
C MET A 252 40.46 -49.44 3.39
N GLU A 253 39.89 -50.58 3.00
CA GLU A 253 40.66 -51.80 2.76
C GLU A 253 41.62 -51.67 1.57
N ARG A 254 41.21 -50.98 0.50
CA ARG A 254 41.98 -50.89 -0.75
C ARG A 254 42.97 -49.70 -0.81
N PHE A 255 42.63 -48.58 -0.16
CA PHE A 255 43.36 -47.31 -0.27
C PHE A 255 43.72 -46.70 1.09
N GLY A 256 43.41 -47.39 2.18
CA GLY A 256 43.73 -46.95 3.54
C GLY A 256 42.90 -45.75 4.02
N PRO A 257 43.31 -45.13 5.14
CA PRO A 257 42.58 -44.04 5.79
C PRO A 257 42.39 -42.80 4.91
N VAL A 258 43.38 -42.50 4.05
CA VAL A 258 43.34 -41.36 3.13
C VAL A 258 42.22 -41.53 2.11
N GLY A 259 42.04 -42.74 1.56
CA GLY A 259 40.93 -43.03 0.64
C GLY A 259 39.57 -42.80 1.31
N ALA A 260 39.39 -43.31 2.54
CA ALA A 260 38.14 -43.14 3.28
C ALA A 260 37.83 -41.66 3.57
N PHE A 261 38.85 -40.85 3.89
CA PHE A 261 38.70 -39.41 4.10
C PHE A 261 38.27 -38.68 2.82
N VAL A 262 38.88 -39.00 1.67
CA VAL A 262 38.51 -38.43 0.38
C VAL A 262 37.07 -38.82 0.00
N THR A 263 36.66 -40.07 0.24
CA THR A 263 35.28 -40.51 -0.01
C THR A 263 34.28 -39.76 0.87
N LEU A 264 34.58 -39.55 2.16
CA LEU A 264 33.72 -38.75 3.04
C LEU A 264 33.53 -37.32 2.50
N PHE A 265 34.63 -36.67 2.09
CA PHE A 265 34.59 -35.34 1.49
C PHE A 265 33.78 -35.31 0.19
N ALA A 266 33.92 -36.32 -0.68
CA ALA A 266 33.16 -36.41 -1.91
C ALA A 266 31.65 -36.56 -1.64
N TYR A 267 31.25 -37.38 -0.67
CA TYR A 267 29.85 -37.52 -0.26
C TYR A 267 29.30 -36.21 0.33
N ALA A 268 30.06 -35.55 1.19
CA ALA A 268 29.68 -34.26 1.76
C ALA A 268 29.52 -33.18 0.68
N ALA A 269 30.45 -33.13 -0.29
CA ALA A 269 30.38 -32.21 -1.41
C ALA A 269 29.18 -32.50 -2.33
N LEU A 270 28.91 -33.77 -2.64
CA LEU A 270 27.75 -34.18 -3.44
C LEU A 270 26.42 -33.80 -2.79
N ALA A 271 26.34 -33.82 -1.46
CA ALA A 271 25.16 -33.36 -0.73
C ALA A 271 25.07 -31.83 -0.66
N ALA A 272 26.20 -31.13 -0.45
CA ALA A 272 26.23 -29.68 -0.25
C ALA A 272 26.08 -28.87 -1.56
N LEU A 273 26.68 -29.33 -2.67
CA LEU A 273 26.64 -28.63 -3.96
C LEU A 273 25.23 -28.34 -4.49
N PRO A 274 24.27 -29.30 -4.54
CA PRO A 274 22.92 -29.01 -4.98
C PRO A 274 22.19 -28.06 -4.02
N PHE A 275 22.51 -28.09 -2.72
CA PHE A 275 21.97 -27.15 -1.73
C PHE A 275 22.43 -25.73 -1.98
N CYS A 276 23.75 -25.54 -2.04
CA CYS A 276 24.35 -24.24 -2.34
C CYS A 276 23.92 -23.73 -3.72
N GLY A 277 23.89 -24.59 -4.73
CA GLY A 277 23.43 -24.26 -6.08
C GLY A 277 21.95 -23.86 -6.12
N GLY A 278 21.09 -24.55 -5.38
CA GLY A 278 19.68 -24.21 -5.26
C GLY A 278 19.45 -22.89 -4.53
N ILE A 279 20.16 -22.62 -3.43
CA ILE A 279 20.13 -21.32 -2.75
C ILE A 279 20.58 -20.21 -3.71
N LEU A 280 21.71 -20.39 -4.39
CA LEU A 280 22.25 -19.42 -5.34
C LEU A 280 21.24 -19.14 -6.47
N PHE A 281 20.62 -20.18 -7.02
CA PHE A 281 19.58 -20.04 -8.04
C PHE A 281 18.40 -19.20 -7.53
N LEU A 282 17.93 -19.44 -6.30
CA LEU A 282 16.83 -18.66 -5.71
C LEU A 282 17.20 -17.21 -5.47
N VAL A 283 18.40 -16.94 -4.95
CA VAL A 283 18.91 -15.58 -4.76
C VAL A 283 19.01 -14.84 -6.10
N LEU A 284 19.55 -15.50 -7.14
CA LEU A 284 19.63 -14.92 -8.49
C LEU A 284 18.24 -14.68 -9.10
N ARG A 285 17.31 -15.62 -8.93
CA ARG A 285 15.93 -15.48 -9.39
C ARG A 285 15.21 -14.34 -8.66
N HIS A 286 15.42 -14.21 -7.36
CA HIS A 286 14.89 -13.11 -6.55
C HIS A 286 15.43 -11.77 -7.02
N ARG A 287 16.75 -11.65 -7.19
CA ARG A 287 17.40 -10.43 -7.71
C ARG A 287 16.85 -10.01 -9.08
N ARG A 288 16.66 -10.98 -10.00
CA ARG A 288 16.06 -10.70 -11.31
C ARG A 288 14.62 -10.18 -11.21
N ARG A 289 13.80 -10.79 -10.34
CA ARG A 289 12.43 -10.31 -10.09
C ARG A 289 12.40 -8.93 -9.46
N ARG A 290 13.27 -8.68 -8.48
CA ARG A 290 13.43 -7.37 -7.86
C ARG A 290 13.78 -6.31 -8.90
N ALA A 291 14.76 -6.59 -9.78
CA ALA A 291 15.13 -5.67 -10.85
C ALA A 291 13.95 -5.40 -11.81
N ALA A 292 13.17 -6.42 -12.15
CA ALA A 292 12.01 -6.27 -13.03
C ALA A 292 10.83 -5.49 -12.40
N LEU A 293 10.66 -5.57 -11.07
CA LEU A 293 9.53 -4.96 -10.37
C LEU A 293 9.85 -3.59 -9.76
N VAL A 294 11.09 -3.35 -9.35
CA VAL A 294 11.50 -2.20 -8.52
C VAL A 294 12.63 -1.38 -9.18
N GLY A 295 13.34 -1.94 -10.16
CA GLY A 295 14.54 -1.33 -10.75
C GLY A 295 14.30 -0.38 -11.93
N GLY A 296 13.09 0.18 -12.05
CA GLY A 296 12.74 1.21 -13.03
C GLY A 296 12.95 2.61 -12.48
#